data_AF-A0A842TBW0-F1
#
_entry.id   AF-A0A842TBW0-F1
#
_cell.length_a   1.000
_cell.length_b   1.000
_cell.length_c   1.000
_cell.angle_alpha   90.00
_cell.angle_beta   90.00
_cell.angle_gamma   90.00
#
_symmetry.space_group_name_H-M   'P 1'
#
loop_
_entity.id
_entity.type
_entity.pdbx_description
1 polymer ?
#
loop_
_entity_poly.entity_id
_entity_poly.type
_entity_poly.pdbx_seq_one_letter_code
_entity_poly.pdbx_strand_id
1 'polypeptide(L)'
;MSEIESLIDDLLDEEQNVYGVAVISQDGNLVTQTENWDISGNLDKFNELLQTKLDLGEKGMSSIEVQGIKYMIVENTEERKIGTNIKGKGHIIVCPIPIGGEGALVCYINPQVGPRDALFTVQEYARKMESIL
;
A
#
# COMPACT_ATOMS: atom_id res chain seq x y z
N MET A 1 -8.29 -14.43 15.79
CA MET A 1 -8.08 -13.90 14.44
C MET A 1 -8.96 -12.67 14.31
N SER A 2 -8.37 -11.51 14.10
CA SER A 2 -9.13 -10.28 13.86
C SER A 2 -9.80 -10.33 12.48
N GLU A 3 -10.85 -9.54 12.26
CA GLU A 3 -11.51 -9.44 10.96
C GLU A 3 -10.55 -8.93 9.86
N ILE A 4 -9.62 -8.05 10.25
CA ILE A 4 -8.54 -7.56 9.37
C ILE A 4 -7.60 -8.70 8.96
N GLU A 5 -7.17 -9.56 9.90
CA GLU A 5 -6.34 -10.72 9.58
C GLU A 5 -7.04 -11.65 8.59
N SER A 6 -8.33 -11.92 8.76
CA SER A 6 -9.10 -12.75 7.83
C SER A 6 -9.16 -12.15 6.42
N LEU A 7 -9.34 -10.83 6.30
CA LEU A 7 -9.31 -10.15 5.01
C LEU A 7 -7.92 -10.17 4.36
N ILE A 8 -6.85 -10.17 5.15
CA ILE A 8 -5.48 -10.31 4.63
C ILE A 8 -5.26 -11.73 4.11
N ASP A 9 -5.69 -12.75 4.85
CA ASP A 9 -5.59 -14.15 4.42
C ASP A 9 -6.35 -14.37 3.11
N ASP A 10 -7.60 -13.90 3.04
CA ASP A 10 -8.43 -13.97 1.83
C ASP A 10 -7.77 -13.24 0.64
N LEU A 11 -7.17 -12.06 0.87
CA LEU A 11 -6.43 -11.31 -0.17
C LEU A 11 -5.23 -12.11 -0.70
N LEU A 12 -4.44 -12.70 0.19
CA LEU A 12 -3.26 -13.48 -0.17
C LEU A 12 -3.63 -14.77 -0.91
N ASP A 13 -4.75 -15.39 -0.55
CA ASP A 13 -5.28 -16.57 -1.24
C ASP A 13 -5.80 -16.22 -2.64
N GLU A 14 -6.48 -15.08 -2.80
CA GLU A 14 -7.06 -14.64 -4.06
C GLU A 14 -6.02 -14.06 -5.04
N GLU A 15 -5.08 -13.24 -4.53
CA GLU A 15 -4.06 -12.56 -5.33
C GLU A 15 -2.64 -13.05 -5.00
N GLN A 16 -2.23 -14.08 -5.74
CA GLN A 16 -0.93 -14.76 -5.55
C GLN A 16 0.29 -13.89 -5.88
N ASN A 17 0.11 -12.69 -6.49
CA ASN A 17 1.21 -11.76 -6.72
C ASN A 17 1.44 -10.77 -5.57
N VAL A 18 0.55 -10.73 -4.57
CA VAL A 18 0.77 -9.97 -3.34
C VAL A 18 1.68 -10.79 -2.43
N TYR A 19 2.91 -10.34 -2.24
CA TYR A 19 3.93 -11.04 -1.46
C TYR A 19 4.03 -10.52 -0.03
N GLY A 20 3.56 -9.31 0.25
CA GLY A 20 3.52 -8.78 1.62
C GLY A 20 2.38 -7.79 1.78
N VAL A 21 1.80 -7.75 2.97
CA VAL A 21 0.67 -6.86 3.30
C VAL A 21 0.96 -6.15 4.60
N ALA A 22 0.55 -4.88 4.69
CA ALA A 22 0.52 -4.11 5.91
C ALA A 22 -0.71 -3.21 5.91
N VAL A 23 -1.26 -2.94 7.09
CA VAL A 23 -2.44 -2.11 7.28
C VAL A 23 -2.10 -0.96 8.23
N ILE A 24 -2.38 0.26 7.79
CA ILE A 24 -2.15 1.50 8.54
C ILE A 24 -3.52 2.06 8.95
N SER A 25 -3.72 2.37 10.23
CA SER A 25 -4.97 2.96 10.74
C SER A 25 -5.13 4.41 10.31
N GLN A 26 -6.34 4.97 10.49
CA GLN A 26 -6.61 6.39 10.23
C GLN A 26 -5.74 7.35 11.05
N ASP A 27 -5.24 6.91 12.21
CA ASP A 27 -4.31 7.68 13.05
C ASP A 27 -2.84 7.57 12.59
N GLY A 28 -2.58 6.89 11.47
CA GLY A 28 -1.24 6.69 10.91
C GLY A 28 -0.39 5.62 11.62
N ASN A 29 -1.01 4.75 12.44
CA ASN A 29 -0.33 3.69 13.17
C ASN A 29 -0.38 2.36 12.40
N LEU A 30 0.65 1.52 12.54
CA LEU A 30 0.61 0.16 12.01
C LEU A 30 -0.38 -0.70 12.81
N VAL A 31 -1.40 -1.23 12.13
CA VAL A 31 -2.38 -2.16 12.72
C VAL A 31 -1.84 -3.58 12.70
N THR A 32 -1.39 -4.04 11.53
CA THR A 32 -0.83 -5.38 11.33
C THR A 32 0.02 -5.41 10.06
N GLN A 33 0.86 -6.44 9.92
CA GLN A 33 1.60 -6.74 8.70
C GLN A 33 1.94 -8.23 8.64
N THR A 34 2.20 -8.73 7.43
CA THR A 34 2.71 -10.09 7.22
C THR A 34 4.14 -10.21 7.77
N GLU A 35 4.52 -11.38 8.28
CA GLU A 35 5.80 -11.60 8.99
C GLU A 35 7.05 -11.45 8.11
N ASN A 36 6.88 -11.53 6.79
CA ASN A 36 7.98 -11.55 5.82
C ASN A 36 8.55 -10.16 5.48
N TRP A 37 7.99 -9.09 6.02
CA TRP A 37 8.49 -7.73 5.89
C TRP A 37 8.13 -6.86 7.10
N ASP A 38 8.74 -5.68 7.19
CA ASP A 38 8.50 -4.75 8.29
C ASP A 38 8.54 -3.29 7.80
N ILE A 39 7.39 -2.63 7.83
CA ILE A 39 7.23 -1.22 7.44
C ILE A 39 7.23 -0.25 8.62
N SER A 40 7.36 -0.74 9.87
CA SER A 40 7.25 0.08 11.07
C SER A 40 8.23 1.27 11.08
N GLY A 41 9.45 1.08 10.58
CA GLY A 41 10.45 2.14 10.42
C GLY A 41 10.19 3.13 9.27
N ASN A 42 9.11 2.94 8.50
CA ASN A 42 8.76 3.71 7.32
C ASN A 42 7.37 4.38 7.40
N LEU A 43 6.67 4.26 8.54
CA LEU A 43 5.30 4.79 8.70
C LEU A 43 5.21 6.29 8.42
N ASP A 44 6.16 7.10 8.90
CA ASP A 44 6.19 8.54 8.64
C ASP A 44 6.15 8.85 7.13
N LYS A 45 6.80 8.02 6.30
CA LYS A 45 6.83 8.19 4.84
C LYS A 45 5.56 7.72 4.18
N PHE A 46 4.92 6.67 4.68
CA PHE A 46 3.59 6.28 4.22
C PHE A 46 2.54 7.34 4.58
N ASN A 47 2.57 7.85 5.81
CA ASN A 47 1.67 8.90 6.27
C ASN A 47 1.87 10.20 5.46
N GLU A 48 3.12 10.61 5.21
CA GLU A 48 3.43 11.73 4.31
C GLU A 48 2.87 11.51 2.90
N LEU A 49 3.02 10.31 2.35
CA LEU A 49 2.49 9.95 1.03
C LEU A 49 0.95 9.98 0.99
N LEU A 50 0.28 9.53 2.06
CA LEU A 50 -1.18 9.52 2.18
C LEU A 50 -1.75 10.94 2.29
N GLN A 51 -1.13 11.78 3.12
CA GLN A 51 -1.54 13.17 3.33
C GLN A 51 -1.22 14.09 2.13
N THR A 52 -0.35 13.66 1.21
CA THR A 52 -0.02 14.43 0.01
C THR A 52 -1.24 14.54 -0.92
N LYS A 53 -1.92 15.69 -0.85
CA LYS A 53 -2.94 16.12 -1.82
C LYS A 53 -2.28 17.00 -2.87
N LEU A 54 -2.35 16.59 -4.13
CA LEU A 54 -1.67 17.29 -5.22
C LEU A 54 -2.64 18.20 -5.95
N ASP A 55 -2.38 19.50 -5.87
CA ASP A 55 -2.98 20.47 -6.76
C ASP A 55 -2.32 20.43 -8.15
N LEU A 56 -3.03 20.96 -9.15
CA LEU A 56 -2.56 21.04 -10.53
C LEU A 56 -1.22 21.79 -10.62
N GLY A 57 -0.15 21.02 -10.91
CA GLY A 57 1.20 21.55 -11.12
C GLY A 57 2.17 21.34 -9.94
N GLU A 58 1.70 20.79 -8.81
CA GLU A 58 2.59 20.48 -7.69
C GLU A 58 3.39 19.19 -7.87
N LYS A 59 4.63 19.21 -7.36
CA LYS A 59 5.47 18.02 -7.28
C LYS A 59 5.21 17.31 -5.95
N GLY A 60 4.49 16.19 -6.02
CA GLY A 60 4.37 15.29 -4.89
C GLY A 60 5.62 14.48 -4.61
N MET A 61 5.50 13.58 -3.63
CA MET A 61 6.51 12.58 -3.34
C MET A 61 6.86 11.79 -4.61
N SER A 62 8.11 11.88 -5.06
CA SER A 62 8.58 11.18 -6.26
C SER A 62 9.01 9.74 -5.99
N SER A 63 9.28 9.40 -4.74
CA SER A 63 9.73 8.08 -4.33
C SER A 63 9.55 7.83 -2.85
N ILE A 64 9.34 6.57 -2.48
CA ILE A 64 9.38 6.09 -1.10
C ILE A 64 10.48 5.04 -0.96
N GLU A 65 11.16 4.99 0.17
CA GLU A 65 12.13 3.94 0.48
C GLU A 65 11.59 3.08 1.62
N VAL A 66 11.53 1.77 1.40
CA VAL A 66 11.04 0.78 2.36
C VAL A 66 12.12 -0.28 2.52
N GLN A 67 12.60 -0.50 3.74
CA GLN A 67 13.68 -1.47 4.04
C GLN A 67 14.92 -1.36 3.11
N GLY A 68 15.34 -0.13 2.77
CA GLY A 68 16.48 0.12 1.88
C GLY A 68 16.21 -0.11 0.38
N ILE A 69 14.95 -0.38 0.00
CA ILE A 69 14.52 -0.50 -1.39
C ILE A 69 13.76 0.77 -1.76
N LYS A 70 14.29 1.50 -2.75
CA LYS A 70 13.66 2.72 -3.28
C LYS A 70 12.65 2.39 -4.37
N TYR A 71 11.42 2.86 -4.20
CA TYR A 71 10.32 2.74 -5.15
C TYR A 71 9.96 4.12 -5.70
N MET A 72 10.01 4.28 -7.02
CA MET A 72 9.60 5.52 -7.68
C MET A 72 8.08 5.56 -7.77
N ILE A 73 7.46 6.66 -7.35
CA ILE A 73 6.01 6.84 -7.45
C ILE A 73 5.67 7.09 -8.91
N VAL A 74 4.93 6.17 -9.51
CA VAL A 74 4.50 6.20 -10.92
C VAL A 74 3.01 6.52 -11.07
N GLU A 75 2.25 6.43 -9.98
CA GLU A 75 0.84 6.80 -9.93
C GLU A 75 0.51 7.30 -8.52
N ASN A 76 -0.23 8.41 -8.42
CA ASN A 76 -0.65 8.98 -7.14
C ASN A 76 -2.03 9.60 -7.31
N THR A 77 -3.05 8.86 -6.90
CA THR A 77 -4.45 9.28 -6.87
C THR A 77 -4.96 9.16 -5.43
N GLU A 78 -6.19 9.60 -5.18
CA GLU A 78 -6.86 9.40 -3.88
C GLU A 78 -7.21 7.92 -3.64
N GLU A 79 -7.44 7.14 -4.69
CA GLU A 79 -7.85 5.74 -4.60
C GLU A 79 -6.67 4.77 -4.54
N ARG A 80 -5.55 5.12 -5.19
CA ARG A 80 -4.32 4.32 -5.14
C ARG A 80 -3.07 5.15 -5.38
N LYS A 81 -1.96 4.67 -4.84
CA LYS A 81 -0.61 5.17 -5.08
C LYS A 81 0.29 3.99 -5.39
N ILE A 82 1.10 4.09 -6.43
CA ILE A 82 1.93 2.98 -6.93
C ILE A 82 3.39 3.39 -6.95
N GLY A 83 4.22 2.63 -6.23
CA GLY A 83 5.67 2.71 -6.24
C GLY A 83 6.29 1.54 -7.03
N THR A 84 7.29 1.78 -7.85
CA THR A 84 8.03 0.74 -8.59
C THR A 84 9.52 0.84 -8.37
N ASN A 85 10.17 -0.27 -8.01
CA ASN A 85 11.63 -0.32 -7.94
C ASN A 85 12.24 -0.49 -9.33
N ILE A 86 13.05 0.48 -9.76
CA ILE A 86 13.68 0.47 -11.10
C ILE A 86 14.79 -0.58 -11.28
N LYS A 87 15.19 -1.28 -10.20
CA LYS A 87 16.17 -2.36 -10.21
C LYS A 87 15.51 -3.75 -10.20
N GLY A 88 14.19 -3.83 -10.42
CA GLY A 88 13.46 -5.10 -10.52
C GLY A 88 13.21 -5.78 -9.17
N LYS A 89 13.16 -5.02 -8.07
CA LYS A 89 12.85 -5.54 -6.71
C LYS A 89 11.37 -5.42 -6.32
N GLY A 90 10.47 -5.39 -7.30
CA GLY A 90 9.03 -5.38 -7.07
C GLY A 90 8.41 -3.99 -6.98
N HIS A 91 7.18 -3.98 -6.48
CA HIS A 91 6.32 -2.80 -6.47
C HIS A 91 5.63 -2.66 -5.11
N ILE A 92 5.16 -1.45 -4.82
CA ILE A 92 4.30 -1.16 -3.68
C ILE A 92 3.01 -0.57 -4.22
N ILE A 93 1.88 -1.12 -3.82
CA ILE A 93 0.55 -0.51 -3.98
C ILE A 93 0.11 -0.01 -2.61
N VAL A 94 -0.33 1.24 -2.55
CA VAL A 94 -0.95 1.84 -1.38
C VAL A 94 -2.36 2.24 -1.76
N CYS A 95 -3.35 1.63 -1.13
CA CYS A 95 -4.76 1.98 -1.29
C CYS A 95 -5.24 2.66 -0.01
N PRO A 96 -5.48 3.99 -0.04
CA PRO A 96 -6.04 4.71 1.11
C PRO A 96 -7.41 4.14 1.53
N ILE A 97 -7.66 4.13 2.83
CA ILE A 97 -8.90 3.65 3.45
C ILE A 97 -9.45 4.75 4.38
N PRO A 98 -10.64 5.32 4.08
CA PRO A 98 -11.36 5.22 2.81
C PRO A 98 -10.57 5.90 1.67
N ILE A 99 -11.13 5.92 0.45
CA ILE A 99 -10.56 6.68 -0.68
C ILE A 99 -10.23 8.13 -0.25
N GLY A 100 -8.97 8.53 -0.42
CA GLY A 100 -8.46 9.84 -0.01
C GLY A 100 -8.22 10.03 1.50
N GLY A 101 -8.41 8.98 2.31
CA GLY A 101 -8.21 8.96 3.75
C GLY A 101 -6.76 8.76 4.18
N GLU A 102 -6.55 8.71 5.50
CA GLU A 102 -5.23 8.58 6.13
C GLU A 102 -4.90 7.14 6.58
N GLY A 103 -5.90 6.25 6.60
CA GLY A 103 -5.66 4.80 6.70
C GLY A 103 -5.22 4.22 5.37
N ALA A 104 -4.63 3.03 5.35
CA ALA A 104 -4.20 2.40 4.11
C ALA A 104 -4.03 0.88 4.19
N LEU A 105 -4.35 0.21 3.08
CA LEU A 105 -3.83 -1.11 2.74
C LEU A 105 -2.56 -0.93 1.89
N VAL A 106 -1.45 -1.48 2.37
CA VAL A 106 -0.15 -1.44 1.70
C VAL A 106 0.23 -2.85 1.28
N CYS A 107 0.46 -3.06 -0.02
CA CYS A 107 0.83 -4.36 -0.58
C CYS A 107 2.18 -4.29 -1.30
N TYR A 108 3.08 -5.22 -0.98
CA TYR A 108 4.28 -5.51 -1.75
C TYR A 108 3.96 -6.52 -2.85
N ILE A 109 4.23 -6.17 -4.10
CA ILE A 109 3.89 -6.98 -5.28
C ILE A 109 5.13 -7.62 -5.88
N ASN A 110 4.97 -8.87 -6.31
CA ASN A 110 5.95 -9.68 -7.00
C ASN A 110 6.66 -8.91 -8.14
N PRO A 111 8.01 -8.91 -8.21
CA PRO A 111 8.77 -8.28 -9.29
C PRO A 111 8.54 -8.84 -10.70
N GLN A 112 7.95 -10.03 -10.83
CA GLN A 112 7.77 -10.68 -12.12
C GLN A 112 6.52 -10.21 -12.90
N VAL A 113 5.66 -9.42 -12.26
CA VAL A 113 4.40 -8.94 -12.86
C VAL A 113 4.32 -7.42 -12.83
N GLY A 114 3.39 -6.84 -13.59
CA GLY A 114 3.11 -5.42 -13.48
C GLY A 114 2.36 -5.12 -12.17
N PRO A 115 2.57 -3.95 -11.53
CA PRO A 115 1.84 -3.60 -10.32
C PRO A 115 0.33 -3.50 -10.57
N ARG A 116 -0.08 -3.19 -11.81
CA ARG A 116 -1.51 -3.06 -12.15
C ARG A 116 -2.22 -4.40 -12.27
N ASP A 117 -1.50 -5.51 -12.32
CA ASP A 117 -2.07 -6.85 -12.44
C ASP A 117 -2.79 -7.25 -11.15
N ALA A 118 -2.28 -6.83 -9.98
CA ALA A 118 -2.90 -7.05 -8.65
C ALA A 118 -3.83 -5.92 -8.19
N LEU A 119 -3.88 -4.80 -8.94
CA LEU A 119 -4.49 -3.56 -8.45
C LEU A 119 -5.99 -3.70 -8.16
N PHE A 120 -6.73 -4.37 -9.04
CA PHE A 120 -8.17 -4.54 -8.87
C PHE A 120 -8.50 -5.24 -7.54
N THR A 121 -7.85 -6.37 -7.27
CA THR A 121 -8.06 -7.14 -6.04
C THR A 121 -7.67 -6.32 -4.82
N VAL A 122 -6.49 -5.68 -4.83
CA VAL A 122 -6.04 -4.85 -3.68
C VAL A 122 -7.03 -3.71 -3.39
N GLN A 123 -7.55 -3.03 -4.41
CA GLN A 123 -8.55 -1.96 -4.22
C GLN A 123 -9.87 -2.48 -3.64
N GLU A 124 -10.36 -3.63 -4.12
CA GLU A 124 -11.57 -4.25 -3.57
C GLU A 124 -11.40 -4.63 -2.10
N TYR A 125 -10.24 -5.17 -1.69
CA TYR A 125 -9.97 -5.48 -0.29
C TYR A 125 -9.79 -4.23 0.58
N ALA A 126 -9.19 -3.17 0.06
CA ALA A 126 -9.14 -1.88 0.76
C ALA A 126 -10.55 -1.34 1.06
N ARG A 127 -11.49 -1.46 0.10
CA ARG A 127 -12.90 -1.06 0.31
C ARG A 127 -13.61 -1.93 1.34
N LYS A 128 -13.37 -3.25 1.35
CA LYS A 128 -13.90 -4.16 2.39
C LYS A 128 -13.45 -3.77 3.80
N MET A 129 -12.28 -3.13 3.93
CA MET A 129 -11.73 -2.69 5.22
C MET A 129 -12.31 -1.34 5.70
N GLU A 130 -13.03 -0.57 4.88
CA GLU A 130 -13.53 0.76 5.25
C GLU A 130 -14.46 0.76 6.47
N SER A 131 -15.23 -0.30 6.69
CA SER A 131 -16.18 -0.37 7.81
C SER A 131 -15.54 -0.78 9.15
N ILE A 132 -14.28 -1.19 9.14
CA ILE A 132 -13.59 -1.79 10.29
C ILE A 132 -12.29 -1.07 10.68
N LEU A 133 -11.86 -0.08 9.89
CA LEU A 133 -10.60 0.65 10.03
C LEU A 133 -10.84 2.15 10.27
#